data_AF-A0A3B9ZL16-F1
#
_entry.id   AF-A0A3B9ZL16-F1
#
_cell.length_a   1.000
_cell.length_b   1.000
_cell.length_c   1.000
_cell.angle_alpha   90.00
_cell.angle_beta   90.00
_cell.angle_gamma   90.00
#
_symmetry.space_group_name_H-M   'P 1'
#
loop_
_entity.id
_entity.type
_entity.pdbx_description
1 polymer ?
#
loop_
_entity_poly.entity_id
_entity_poly.type
_entity_poly.pdbx_seq_one_letter_code
_entity_poly.pdbx_strand_id
1 'polypeptide(L)'
;KIKNIDSILQKIAEDKKKEEDLKLALAAKEKAYSDAIAKADKSFTAENYADAKTSYSEALTIKPGETYPTGRITKIDEILAEKAKLQQTEADFLALVTKGDAAFGQKDYEAAKGSFTNALGIKPTAEEVKSKIKNIDSILQKIAEDKK
;
A
#
# COMPACT_ATOMS: atom_id res chain seq x y z
N LYS A 1 3.40 -59.32 -38.24
CA LYS A 1 4.32 -58.18 -38.54
C LYS A 1 3.56 -56.90 -38.95
N ILE A 2 2.50 -56.96 -39.78
CA ILE A 2 1.70 -55.77 -40.18
C ILE A 2 1.00 -55.08 -38.99
N LYS A 3 0.35 -55.84 -38.08
CA LYS A 3 -0.28 -55.28 -36.84
C LYS A 3 0.67 -54.44 -35.96
N ASN A 4 1.98 -54.69 -36.00
CA ASN A 4 2.95 -53.88 -35.25
C ASN A 4 3.24 -52.54 -35.91
N ILE A 5 3.17 -52.46 -37.25
CA ILE A 5 3.42 -51.20 -37.99
C ILE A 5 2.23 -50.26 -37.79
N ASP A 6 1.00 -50.76 -37.89
CA ASP A 6 -0.22 -49.96 -37.68
C ASP A 6 -0.28 -49.38 -36.26
N SER A 7 0.09 -50.20 -35.26
CA SER A 7 0.19 -49.76 -33.86
C SER A 7 1.28 -48.70 -33.65
N ILE A 8 2.43 -48.82 -34.33
CA ILE A 8 3.50 -47.80 -34.27
C ILE A 8 3.03 -46.49 -34.93
N LEU A 9 2.37 -46.56 -36.08
CA LEU A 9 1.85 -45.38 -36.78
C LEU A 9 0.77 -44.66 -35.96
N GLN A 10 -0.13 -45.40 -35.33
CA GLN A 10 -1.14 -44.84 -34.43
C GLN A 10 -0.48 -44.11 -33.24
N LYS A 11 0.51 -44.73 -32.60
CA LYS A 11 1.21 -44.11 -31.47
C LYS A 11 1.93 -42.81 -31.89
N ILE A 12 2.58 -42.80 -33.05
CA ILE A 12 3.22 -41.59 -33.60
C ILE A 12 2.20 -40.48 -33.83
N ALA A 13 1.01 -40.80 -34.34
CA ALA A 13 -0.05 -39.82 -34.54
C ALA A 13 -0.58 -39.26 -33.22
N GLU A 14 -0.77 -40.12 -32.21
CA GLU A 14 -1.20 -39.71 -30.86
C GLU A 14 -0.15 -38.84 -30.16
N ASP A 15 1.12 -39.20 -30.24
CA ASP A 15 2.22 -38.43 -29.62
C ASP A 15 2.38 -37.05 -30.30
N LYS A 16 2.28 -36.98 -31.64
CA LYS A 16 2.27 -35.69 -32.37
C LYS A 16 1.10 -34.81 -31.97
N LYS A 17 -0.10 -35.38 -31.83
CA LYS A 17 -1.28 -34.62 -31.39
C LYS A 17 -1.09 -34.07 -29.97
N LYS A 18 -0.57 -34.88 -29.04
CA LYS A 18 -0.26 -34.43 -27.67
C LYS A 18 0.77 -33.30 -27.65
N GLU A 19 1.78 -33.36 -28.50
CA GLU A 19 2.78 -32.30 -28.64
C GLU A 19 2.16 -30.98 -29.13
N GLU A 20 1.28 -31.06 -30.14
CA GLU A 20 0.55 -29.90 -30.66
C GLU A 20 -0.39 -29.29 -29.61
N ASP A 21 -1.18 -30.12 -28.92
CA ASP A 21 -2.08 -29.70 -27.84
C ASP A 21 -1.31 -29.04 -26.70
N LEU A 22 -0.15 -29.59 -26.32
CA LEU A 22 0.72 -29.00 -25.30
C LEU A 22 1.28 -27.64 -25.74
N LYS A 23 1.70 -27.52 -26.99
CA LYS A 23 2.20 -26.24 -27.54
C LYS A 23 1.11 -25.17 -27.55
N LEU A 24 -0.11 -25.53 -27.91
CA LEU A 24 -1.26 -24.63 -27.88
C LEU A 24 -1.61 -24.20 -26.45
N ALA A 25 -1.60 -25.14 -25.50
CA ALA A 25 -1.82 -24.85 -24.09
C ALA A 25 -0.75 -23.89 -23.52
N LEU A 26 0.53 -24.09 -23.88
CA LEU A 26 1.62 -23.19 -23.49
C LEU A 26 1.45 -21.80 -24.10
N ALA A 27 1.11 -21.69 -25.37
CA ALA A 27 0.87 -20.40 -26.02
C ALA A 27 -0.31 -19.64 -25.38
N ALA A 28 -1.39 -20.33 -25.06
CA ALA A 28 -2.54 -19.75 -24.35
C ALA A 28 -2.14 -19.25 -22.95
N LYS A 29 -1.31 -20.03 -22.24
CA LYS A 29 -0.78 -19.67 -20.92
C LYS A 29 0.10 -18.42 -20.97
N GLU A 30 1.01 -18.32 -21.93
CA GLU A 30 1.86 -17.13 -22.10
C GLU A 30 1.05 -15.89 -22.48
N LYS A 31 0.01 -16.05 -23.33
CA LYS A 31 -0.90 -14.95 -23.64
C LYS A 31 -1.66 -14.48 -22.40
N ALA A 32 -2.26 -15.39 -21.64
CA ALA A 32 -3.00 -15.05 -20.43
C ALA A 32 -2.10 -14.36 -19.39
N TYR A 33 -0.86 -14.85 -19.22
CA TYR A 33 0.13 -14.20 -18.38
C TYR A 33 0.42 -12.77 -18.85
N SER A 34 0.69 -12.58 -20.14
CA SER A 34 1.02 -11.28 -20.73
C SER A 34 -0.14 -10.28 -20.58
N ASP A 35 -1.38 -10.73 -20.78
CA ASP A 35 -2.58 -9.92 -20.61
C ASP A 35 -2.77 -9.50 -19.13
N ALA A 36 -2.54 -10.43 -18.19
CA ALA A 36 -2.61 -10.14 -16.75
C ALA A 36 -1.55 -9.13 -16.32
N ILE A 37 -0.31 -9.26 -16.82
CA ILE A 37 0.77 -8.29 -16.59
C ILE A 37 0.41 -6.91 -17.14
N ALA A 38 -0.03 -6.82 -18.39
CA ALA A 38 -0.40 -5.54 -19.00
C ALA A 38 -1.53 -4.84 -18.24
N LYS A 39 -2.53 -5.59 -17.78
CA LYS A 39 -3.60 -5.09 -16.92
C LYS A 39 -3.07 -4.59 -15.58
N ALA A 40 -2.20 -5.37 -14.94
CA ALA A 40 -1.59 -5.02 -13.66
C ALA A 40 -0.75 -3.74 -13.73
N ASP A 41 0.08 -3.62 -14.77
CA ASP A 41 0.94 -2.45 -15.00
C ASP A 41 0.12 -1.18 -15.25
N LYS A 42 -0.98 -1.31 -16.01
CA LYS A 42 -1.94 -0.23 -16.23
C LYS A 42 -2.55 0.23 -14.92
N SER A 43 -3.04 -0.69 -14.09
CA SER A 43 -3.60 -0.36 -12.77
C SER A 43 -2.56 0.23 -11.83
N PHE A 44 -1.32 -0.28 -11.84
CA PHE A 44 -0.23 0.26 -11.03
C PHE A 44 0.07 1.71 -11.41
N THR A 45 0.14 2.00 -12.71
CA THR A 45 0.42 3.36 -13.23
C THR A 45 -0.71 4.32 -12.90
N ALA A 46 -1.95 3.83 -12.86
CA ALA A 46 -3.11 4.59 -12.41
C ALA A 46 -3.20 4.71 -10.87
N GLU A 47 -2.21 4.21 -10.12
CA GLU A 47 -2.20 4.10 -8.65
C GLU A 47 -3.39 3.30 -8.06
N ASN A 48 -4.06 2.49 -8.89
CA ASN A 48 -5.09 1.56 -8.46
C ASN A 48 -4.42 0.29 -7.90
N TYR A 49 -3.74 0.43 -6.77
CA TYR A 49 -2.85 -0.58 -6.21
C TYR A 49 -3.54 -1.90 -5.85
N ALA A 50 -4.81 -1.86 -5.41
CA ALA A 50 -5.59 -3.07 -5.12
C ALA A 50 -5.86 -3.90 -6.41
N ASP A 51 -6.26 -3.23 -7.49
CA ASP A 51 -6.49 -3.87 -8.80
C ASP A 51 -5.19 -4.38 -9.42
N ALA A 52 -4.11 -3.61 -9.26
CA ALA A 52 -2.78 -4.02 -9.69
C ALA A 52 -2.32 -5.29 -8.96
N LYS A 53 -2.44 -5.33 -7.63
CA LYS A 53 -2.06 -6.50 -6.82
C LYS A 53 -2.89 -7.74 -7.20
N THR A 54 -4.19 -7.56 -7.44
CA THR A 54 -5.07 -8.63 -7.92
C THR A 54 -4.58 -9.19 -9.26
N SER A 55 -4.27 -8.32 -10.22
CA SER A 55 -3.85 -8.74 -11.58
C SER A 55 -2.44 -9.35 -11.59
N TYR A 56 -1.50 -8.86 -10.77
CA TYR A 56 -0.19 -9.52 -10.60
C TYR A 56 -0.33 -10.90 -9.92
N SER A 57 -1.25 -11.05 -8.97
CA SER A 57 -1.52 -12.34 -8.32
C SER A 57 -2.15 -13.36 -9.29
N GLU A 58 -2.99 -12.88 -10.21
CA GLU A 58 -3.51 -13.68 -11.32
C GLU A 58 -2.36 -14.14 -12.23
N ALA A 59 -1.43 -13.24 -12.61
CA ALA A 59 -0.24 -13.60 -13.36
C ALA A 59 0.61 -14.68 -12.67
N LEU A 60 0.75 -14.62 -11.34
CA LEU A 60 1.45 -15.64 -10.55
C LEU A 60 0.69 -16.97 -10.43
N THR A 61 -0.65 -16.94 -10.50
CA THR A 61 -1.45 -18.17 -10.56
C THR A 61 -1.23 -18.88 -11.91
N ILE A 62 -1.07 -18.10 -12.98
CA ILE A 62 -0.76 -18.63 -14.33
C ILE A 62 0.68 -19.14 -14.36
N LYS A 63 1.67 -18.30 -14.02
CA LYS A 63 3.09 -18.67 -13.99
C LYS A 63 3.66 -18.49 -12.58
N PRO A 64 3.57 -19.53 -11.73
CA PRO A 64 4.19 -19.51 -10.42
C PRO A 64 5.70 -19.35 -10.53
N GLY A 65 6.29 -18.53 -9.65
CA GLY A 65 7.75 -18.32 -9.59
C GLY A 65 8.27 -17.14 -10.41
N GLU A 66 7.40 -16.41 -11.12
CA GLU A 66 7.80 -15.20 -11.84
C GLU A 66 8.21 -14.07 -10.88
N THR A 67 9.40 -13.53 -11.09
CA THR A 67 9.99 -12.52 -10.19
C THR A 67 9.37 -11.14 -10.39
N TYR A 68 8.98 -10.81 -11.63
CA TYR A 68 8.40 -9.51 -11.96
C TYR A 68 7.10 -9.21 -11.20
N PRO A 69 6.00 -9.99 -11.34
CA PRO A 69 4.78 -9.74 -10.59
C PRO A 69 4.98 -9.82 -9.08
N THR A 70 5.85 -10.71 -8.60
CA THR A 70 6.22 -10.79 -7.16
C THR A 70 6.82 -9.48 -6.66
N GLY A 71 7.84 -8.95 -7.36
CA GLY A 71 8.48 -7.69 -6.98
C GLY A 71 7.54 -6.50 -7.05
N ARG A 72 6.60 -6.49 -8.01
CA ARG A 72 5.59 -5.43 -8.12
C ARG A 72 4.58 -5.48 -6.97
N ILE A 73 4.15 -6.67 -6.55
CA ILE A 73 3.30 -6.84 -5.35
C ILE A 73 4.02 -6.33 -4.10
N THR A 74 5.29 -6.71 -3.90
CA THR A 74 6.08 -6.18 -2.77
C THR A 74 6.14 -4.65 -2.81
N LYS A 75 6.37 -4.07 -3.99
CA LYS A 75 6.41 -2.61 -4.12
C LYS A 75 5.07 -1.94 -3.80
N ILE A 76 3.97 -2.54 -4.22
CA ILE A 76 2.62 -2.08 -3.86
C ILE A 76 2.44 -2.09 -2.34
N ASP A 77 2.85 -3.17 -1.68
CA ASP A 77 2.69 -3.31 -0.23
C ASP A 77 3.50 -2.27 0.54
N GLU A 78 4.72 -1.95 0.09
CA GLU A 78 5.52 -0.84 0.63
C GLU A 78 4.80 0.50 0.48
N ILE A 79 4.28 0.81 -0.72
CA ILE A 79 3.59 2.09 -0.98
C ILE A 79 2.35 2.22 -0.10
N LEU A 80 1.56 1.16 0.03
CA LEU A 80 0.35 1.17 0.85
C LEU A 80 0.67 1.32 2.33
N ALA A 81 1.73 0.65 2.82
CA ALA A 81 2.18 0.79 4.20
C ALA A 81 2.68 2.22 4.50
N GLU A 82 3.43 2.83 3.57
CA GLU A 82 3.89 4.21 3.70
C GLU A 82 2.71 5.20 3.72
N LYS A 83 1.76 5.06 2.77
CA LYS A 83 0.56 5.90 2.72
C LYS A 83 -0.26 5.78 4.01
N ALA A 84 -0.45 4.56 4.53
CA ALA A 84 -1.16 4.34 5.79
C ALA A 84 -0.44 4.98 6.98
N LYS A 85 0.89 4.86 7.06
CA LYS A 85 1.69 5.49 8.11
C LYS A 85 1.58 7.02 8.08
N LEU A 86 1.67 7.62 6.90
CA LEU A 86 1.51 9.07 6.73
C LEU A 86 0.12 9.54 7.15
N GLN A 87 -0.94 8.83 6.74
CA GLN A 87 -2.32 9.13 7.14
C GLN A 87 -2.51 9.02 8.65
N GLN A 88 -1.97 7.98 9.29
CA GLN A 88 -2.06 7.81 10.74
C GLN A 88 -1.32 8.94 11.47
N THR A 89 -0.13 9.30 11.00
CA THR A 89 0.69 10.37 11.58
C THR A 89 -0.05 11.72 11.52
N GLU A 90 -0.69 12.03 10.39
CA GLU A 90 -1.49 13.25 10.25
C GLU A 90 -2.76 13.20 11.12
N ALA A 91 -3.44 12.04 11.21
CA ALA A 91 -4.60 11.88 12.07
C ALA A 91 -4.26 12.06 13.56
N ASP A 92 -3.15 11.48 14.02
CA ASP A 92 -2.66 11.62 15.40
C ASP A 92 -2.27 13.07 15.71
N PHE A 93 -1.59 13.74 14.76
CA PHE A 93 -1.28 15.16 14.87
C PHE A 93 -2.55 16.01 15.03
N LEU A 94 -3.54 15.84 14.14
CA LEU A 94 -4.79 16.59 14.19
C LEU A 94 -5.58 16.32 15.47
N ALA A 95 -5.65 15.06 15.92
CA ALA A 95 -6.33 14.70 17.17
C ALA A 95 -5.72 15.41 18.39
N LEU A 96 -4.38 15.51 18.46
CA LEU A 96 -3.68 16.23 19.53
C LEU A 96 -3.91 17.75 19.45
N VAL A 97 -3.94 18.32 18.25
CA VAL A 97 -4.28 19.74 18.06
C VAL A 97 -5.72 20.02 18.50
N THR A 98 -6.69 19.21 18.08
CA THR A 98 -8.09 19.34 18.50
C THR A 98 -8.24 19.20 20.02
N LYS A 99 -7.55 18.24 20.63
CA LYS A 99 -7.52 18.08 22.09
C LYS A 99 -6.95 19.31 22.79
N GLY A 100 -5.86 19.87 22.26
CA GLY A 100 -5.25 21.09 22.78
C GLY A 100 -6.18 22.30 22.67
N ASP A 101 -6.85 22.46 21.53
CA ASP A 101 -7.82 23.54 21.31
C ASP A 101 -9.03 23.42 22.25
N ALA A 102 -9.54 22.20 22.44
CA ALA A 102 -10.64 21.95 23.37
C ALA A 102 -10.26 22.25 24.83
N ALA A 103 -9.06 21.87 25.26
CA ALA A 103 -8.54 22.19 26.59
C ALA A 103 -8.33 23.70 26.76
N PHE A 104 -7.80 24.37 25.73
CA PHE A 104 -7.61 25.81 25.72
C PHE A 104 -8.95 26.56 25.87
N GLY A 105 -9.99 26.14 25.14
CA GLY A 105 -11.35 26.70 25.25
C GLY A 105 -11.97 26.52 26.64
N GLN A 106 -11.61 25.44 27.33
CA GLN A 106 -11.98 25.19 28.73
C GLN A 106 -11.11 25.96 29.74
N LYS A 107 -10.13 26.74 29.26
CA LYS A 107 -9.11 27.43 30.07
C LYS A 107 -8.21 26.48 30.87
N ASP A 108 -8.17 25.21 30.50
CA ASP A 108 -7.19 24.25 31.02
C ASP A 108 -5.89 24.40 30.23
N TYR A 109 -5.14 25.44 30.58
CA TYR A 109 -3.95 25.87 29.85
C TYR A 109 -2.81 24.86 29.93
N GLU A 110 -2.65 24.14 31.04
CA GLU A 110 -1.62 23.10 31.19
C GLU A 110 -1.94 21.88 30.30
N ALA A 111 -3.20 21.42 30.29
CA ALA A 111 -3.61 20.32 29.42
C ALA A 111 -3.53 20.71 27.93
N ALA A 112 -3.86 21.96 27.60
CA ALA A 112 -3.71 22.50 26.26
C ALA A 112 -2.25 22.48 25.80
N LYS A 113 -1.34 23.02 26.63
CA LYS A 113 0.10 23.03 26.36
C LYS A 113 0.65 21.63 26.17
N GLY A 114 0.29 20.68 27.04
CA GLY A 114 0.73 19.29 26.92
C GLY A 114 0.28 18.65 25.60
N SER A 115 -0.97 18.88 25.18
CA SER A 115 -1.50 18.33 23.92
C SER A 115 -0.80 18.93 22.69
N PHE A 116 -0.56 20.24 22.68
CA PHE A 116 0.18 20.89 21.59
C PHE A 116 1.66 20.49 21.53
N THR A 117 2.32 20.31 22.69
CA THR A 117 3.70 19.80 22.73
C THR A 117 3.78 18.39 22.14
N ASN A 118 2.83 17.51 22.47
CA ASN A 118 2.77 16.18 21.88
C ASN A 118 2.54 16.25 20.35
N ALA A 119 1.70 17.17 19.89
CA ALA A 119 1.50 17.40 18.45
C ALA A 119 2.79 17.84 17.75
N LEU A 120 3.58 18.74 18.37
CA LEU A 120 4.90 19.12 17.84
C LEU A 120 5.93 17.99 17.88
N GLY A 121 5.76 16.99 18.75
CA GLY A 121 6.53 15.75 18.70
C GLY A 121 6.32 14.96 17.40
N ILE A 122 5.14 15.10 16.79
CA ILE A 122 4.79 14.48 15.50
C ILE A 122 5.20 15.38 14.33
N LYS A 123 4.88 16.68 14.40
CA LYS A 123 5.15 17.67 13.34
C LYS A 123 5.87 18.90 13.89
N PRO A 124 7.21 18.83 14.09
CA PRO A 124 7.97 19.90 14.74
C PRO A 124 7.97 21.24 13.98
N THR A 125 7.60 21.24 12.70
CA THR A 125 7.56 22.42 11.83
C THR A 125 6.20 23.12 11.80
N ALA A 126 5.23 22.67 12.60
CA ALA A 126 3.90 23.30 12.67
C ALA A 126 3.93 24.65 13.41
N GLU A 127 4.21 25.74 12.69
CA GLU A 127 4.34 27.10 13.24
C GLU A 127 3.08 27.61 13.96
N GLU A 128 1.89 27.22 13.49
CA GLU A 128 0.63 27.55 14.17
C GLU A 128 0.57 26.95 15.58
N VAL A 129 0.97 25.68 15.73
CA VAL A 129 0.95 24.99 17.03
C VAL A 129 2.01 25.57 17.97
N LYS A 130 3.19 25.94 17.46
CA LYS A 130 4.21 26.69 18.23
C LYS A 130 3.65 28.00 18.75
N SER A 131 2.92 28.74 17.90
CA SER A 131 2.30 30.01 18.28
C SER A 131 1.23 29.84 19.36
N LYS A 132 0.43 28.77 19.29
CA LYS A 132 -0.55 28.41 20.34
C LYS A 132 0.13 28.15 21.69
N ILE A 133 1.25 27.41 21.71
CA ILE A 133 2.03 27.18 22.94
C ILE A 133 2.56 28.49 23.50
N LYS A 134 3.16 29.36 22.67
CA LYS A 134 3.68 30.66 23.11
C LYS A 134 2.60 31.55 23.73
N ASN A 135 1.39 31.53 23.17
CA ASN A 135 0.24 32.24 23.74
C ASN A 135 -0.13 31.68 25.12
N ILE A 136 -0.22 30.36 25.24
CA ILE A 136 -0.48 29.68 26.51
C ILE A 136 0.58 30.03 27.56
N ASP A 137 1.86 30.00 27.20
CA ASP A 137 2.96 30.38 28.10
C ASP A 137 2.80 31.81 28.63
N SER A 138 2.39 32.72 27.76
CA SER A 138 2.14 34.12 28.14
C SER A 138 0.94 34.26 29.09
N ILE A 139 -0.11 33.43 28.91
CA ILE A 139 -1.28 33.40 29.80
C ILE A 139 -0.90 32.83 31.17
N LEU A 140 -0.20 31.69 31.20
CA LEU A 140 0.25 31.05 32.43
C LEU A 140 1.17 31.95 33.25
N GLN A 141 2.06 32.69 32.59
CA GLN A 141 2.92 33.68 33.25
C GLN A 141 2.09 34.76 33.95
N LYS A 142 1.12 35.37 33.26
CA LYS A 142 0.24 36.40 33.85
C LYS A 142 -0.55 35.86 35.03
N ILE A 143 -1.11 34.65 34.91
CA ILE A 143 -1.83 33.99 36.01
C ILE A 143 -0.92 33.77 37.23
N ALA A 144 0.36 33.46 37.02
CA ALA A 144 1.32 33.28 38.10
C ALA A 144 1.73 34.60 38.76
N GLU A 145 1.80 35.69 37.99
CA GLU A 145 2.08 37.04 38.49
C GLU A 145 0.90 37.59 39.31
N ASP A 146 -0.34 37.41 38.86
CA ASP A 146 -1.55 37.86 39.56
C ASP A 146 -1.82 37.13 40.89
N LYS A 147 -1.18 35.97 41.09
CA LYS A 147 -1.30 35.15 42.32
C LYS A 147 -0.26 35.49 43.40
N LYS A 148 0.69 36.37 43.12
CA LYS A 148 1.72 36.82 44.07
C LYS A 148 1.27 38.06 44.83
#